data_AF-A0A831K756-F1
#
_entry.id   AF-A0A831K756-F1
#
_cell.length_a   1.000
_cell.length_b   1.000
_cell.length_c   1.000
_cell.angle_alpha   90.00
_cell.angle_beta   90.00
_cell.angle_gamma   90.00
#
_symmetry.space_group_name_H-M   'P 1'
#
loop_
_entity.id
_entity.type
_entity.pdbx_description
1 polymer ?
#
loop_
_entity_poly.entity_id
_entity_poly.type
_entity_poly.pdbx_seq_one_letter_code
_entity_poly.pdbx_strand_id
1 'polypeptide(L)'
;MRSEILISLIVTGIVVALVSGATFAFFSDTETSSGNTFTAGSIDLKIDFECPAPGCGWTLRDLNGEVLFWECDIKPGDWGEATISWHVYGNNAWGRLRFDVVNYENNCTEPESEVDTTCGSPGTGEGELIDYLLFTVWMDEGSYEGWQCTGGEGSCEADREEGDNILNGIEEPIVANKSLSDIIDDGGIELPVELQASTTYYLGVEWRVPTD
;
A
#
# COMPACT_ATOMS: atom_id res chain seq x y z
N MET A 1 -30.99 59.42 -48.51
CA MET A 1 -30.95 58.15 -47.73
C MET A 1 -32.38 57.69 -47.52
N ARG A 2 -32.65 56.39 -47.69
CA ARG A 2 -34.00 55.82 -47.49
C ARG A 2 -34.21 55.59 -45.99
N SER A 3 -35.26 56.17 -45.42
CA SER A 3 -35.57 56.10 -43.97
C SER A 3 -35.61 54.66 -43.43
N GLU A 4 -35.99 53.71 -44.28
CA GLU A 4 -36.04 52.28 -43.98
C GLU A 4 -34.66 51.67 -43.65
N ILE A 5 -33.58 52.16 -44.29
CA ILE A 5 -32.22 51.69 -44.02
C ILE A 5 -31.74 52.20 -42.66
N LEU A 6 -32.13 53.42 -42.30
CA LEU A 6 -31.83 54.05 -41.02
C LEU A 6 -32.52 53.34 -39.85
N ILE A 7 -33.79 52.96 -40.04
CA ILE A 7 -34.55 52.18 -39.04
C ILE A 7 -33.91 50.79 -38.85
N SER A 8 -33.52 50.12 -39.93
CA SER A 8 -32.86 48.81 -39.83
C SER A 8 -31.54 48.88 -39.05
N LEU A 9 -30.72 49.90 -39.28
CA LEU A 9 -29.43 50.06 -38.61
C LEU A 9 -29.60 50.31 -37.10
N ILE A 10 -30.60 51.13 -36.72
CA ILE A 10 -30.91 51.42 -35.32
C ILE A 10 -31.38 50.15 -34.59
N VAL A 11 -32.27 49.37 -35.22
CA VAL A 11 -32.77 48.12 -34.62
C VAL A 11 -31.64 47.12 -34.40
N THR A 12 -30.76 46.92 -35.40
CA THR A 12 -29.62 46.01 -35.26
C THR A 12 -28.64 46.47 -34.17
N GLY A 13 -28.37 47.78 -34.06
CA GLY A 13 -27.52 48.33 -33.00
C GLY A 13 -28.06 48.07 -31.60
N ILE A 14 -29.38 48.18 -31.41
CA ILE A 14 -30.04 47.90 -30.13
C ILE A 14 -29.95 46.41 -29.79
N VAL A 15 -30.20 45.52 -30.76
CA VAL A 15 -30.12 44.06 -30.54
C VAL A 15 -28.70 43.64 -30.13
N VAL A 16 -27.67 44.18 -30.80
CA VAL A 16 -26.27 43.88 -30.45
C VAL A 16 -25.96 44.36 -29.04
N ALA A 17 -26.35 45.58 -28.67
CA ALA A 17 -26.12 46.11 -27.33
C ALA A 17 -26.79 45.26 -26.24
N LEU A 18 -28.02 44.80 -26.47
CA LEU A 18 -28.75 43.96 -25.52
C LEU A 18 -28.10 42.58 -25.36
N VAL A 19 -27.71 41.92 -26.45
CA VAL A 19 -27.05 40.60 -26.41
C VAL A 19 -25.68 40.70 -25.73
N SER A 20 -24.88 41.70 -26.09
CA SER A 20 -23.56 41.92 -25.46
C SER A 20 -23.67 42.26 -23.98
N GLY A 21 -24.64 43.11 -23.60
CA GLY A 21 -24.90 43.45 -22.19
C GLY A 21 -25.35 42.24 -21.37
N ALA A 22 -26.24 41.40 -21.91
CA ALA A 22 -26.69 40.18 -21.24
C ALA A 22 -25.56 39.16 -21.05
N THR A 23 -24.71 39.01 -22.07
CA THR A 23 -23.58 38.06 -22.03
C THR A 23 -22.51 38.54 -21.06
N PHE A 24 -22.18 39.84 -21.07
CA PHE A 24 -21.25 40.43 -20.11
C PHE A 24 -21.77 40.29 -18.68
N ALA A 25 -23.05 40.55 -18.43
CA ALA A 25 -23.66 40.36 -17.11
C ALA A 25 -23.56 38.89 -16.64
N PHE A 26 -23.90 37.94 -17.51
CA PHE A 26 -23.86 36.51 -17.21
C PHE A 26 -22.45 36.00 -16.87
N PHE A 27 -21.41 36.52 -17.52
CA PHE A 27 -20.01 36.10 -17.27
C PHE A 27 -19.22 37.02 -16.33
N SER A 28 -19.78 38.16 -15.94
CA SER A 28 -19.16 39.07 -14.95
C SER A 28 -19.51 38.72 -13.52
N ASP A 29 -20.50 37.85 -13.30
CA ASP A 29 -20.84 37.44 -11.94
C ASP A 29 -19.67 36.64 -11.36
N THR A 30 -19.21 37.07 -10.20
CA THR A 30 -18.08 36.46 -9.50
C THR A 30 -18.66 35.44 -8.53
N GLU A 31 -18.69 34.18 -8.97
CA GLU A 31 -19.11 33.05 -8.14
C GLU A 31 -18.17 32.93 -6.93
N THR A 32 -18.58 33.54 -5.82
CA THR A 32 -17.80 33.52 -4.58
C THR A 32 -18.27 32.31 -3.77
N SER A 33 -17.54 31.20 -3.88
CA SER A 33 -17.80 30.01 -3.05
C SER A 33 -17.26 30.24 -1.63
N SER A 34 -17.99 31.05 -0.84
CA SER A 34 -17.66 31.35 0.55
C SER A 34 -18.27 30.32 1.49
N GLY A 35 -17.45 29.69 2.34
CA GLY A 35 -17.90 28.66 3.30
C GLY A 35 -17.43 27.24 2.98
N ASN A 36 -16.59 27.04 1.96
CA ASN A 36 -15.91 25.77 1.77
C ASN A 36 -14.84 25.58 2.85
N THR A 37 -15.14 24.71 3.81
CA THR A 37 -14.14 24.20 4.75
C THR A 37 -13.43 23.03 4.08
N PHE A 38 -12.18 23.20 3.69
CA PHE A 38 -11.30 22.07 3.36
C PHE A 38 -10.90 21.38 4.68
N THR A 39 -11.78 20.54 5.21
CA THR A 39 -11.40 19.64 6.29
C THR A 39 -10.52 18.57 5.69
N ALA A 40 -9.20 18.70 5.86
CA ALA A 40 -8.30 17.58 5.63
C ALA A 40 -8.72 16.46 6.59
N GLY A 41 -9.11 15.32 6.04
CA GLY A 41 -9.39 14.14 6.82
C GLY A 41 -8.15 13.68 7.57
N SER A 42 -8.31 13.14 8.78
CA SER A 42 -7.24 12.42 9.48
C SER A 42 -7.24 10.96 9.05
N ILE A 43 -6.07 10.43 8.74
CA ILE A 43 -5.84 9.00 8.57
C ILE A 43 -5.06 8.51 9.80
N ASP A 44 -5.51 7.42 10.39
CA ASP A 44 -4.82 6.71 11.47
C ASP A 44 -4.72 5.23 11.07
N LEU A 45 -3.50 4.71 10.94
CA LEU A 45 -3.22 3.34 10.52
C LEU A 45 -2.54 2.62 11.68
N LYS A 46 -3.20 1.58 12.17
CA LYS A 46 -2.63 0.70 13.19
C LYS A 46 -2.43 -0.68 12.61
N ILE A 47 -1.39 -1.34 13.08
CA ILE A 47 -1.05 -2.67 12.64
C ILE A 47 -1.16 -3.61 13.83
N ASP A 48 -1.51 -4.86 13.59
CA ASP A 48 -1.12 -5.98 14.44
C ASP A 48 -0.52 -7.08 13.58
N PHE A 49 0.16 -8.01 14.25
CA PHE A 49 0.94 -9.04 13.61
C PHE A 49 0.80 -10.32 14.40
N GLU A 50 0.54 -11.41 13.70
CA GLU A 50 0.50 -12.76 14.25
C GLU A 50 1.36 -13.66 13.38
N CYS A 51 2.03 -14.63 13.98
CA CYS A 51 2.75 -15.65 13.23
C CYS A 51 2.56 -17.03 13.84
N PRO A 52 2.75 -18.13 13.07
CA PRO A 52 2.40 -19.48 13.53
C PRO A 52 3.14 -19.97 14.78
N ALA A 53 4.23 -19.32 15.18
CA ALA A 53 5.04 -19.72 16.32
C ALA A 53 4.47 -19.20 17.67
N PRO A 54 4.44 -20.02 18.74
CA PRO A 54 3.92 -19.57 20.03
C PRO A 54 4.68 -18.35 20.60
N GLY A 55 3.96 -17.26 20.87
CA GLY A 55 4.54 -16.02 21.39
C GLY A 55 5.20 -15.14 20.32
N CYS A 56 4.99 -15.48 19.04
CA CYS A 56 5.35 -14.65 17.90
C CYS A 56 4.12 -13.84 17.48
N GLY A 57 4.20 -12.53 17.65
CA GLY A 57 3.07 -11.67 17.39
C GLY A 57 3.03 -10.51 18.36
N TRP A 58 2.20 -9.53 18.04
CA TRP A 58 1.96 -8.39 18.90
C TRP A 58 0.63 -7.73 18.58
N THR A 59 0.03 -7.16 19.62
CA THR A 59 -1.28 -6.56 19.54
C THR A 59 -1.27 -5.17 18.91
N LEU A 60 -2.44 -4.74 18.48
CA LEU A 60 -2.74 -3.49 17.79
C LEU A 60 -1.95 -2.27 18.32
N ARG A 61 -1.13 -1.67 17.46
CA ARG A 61 -0.32 -0.48 17.76
C ARG A 61 0.12 0.29 16.52
N ASP A 62 0.65 1.49 16.74
CA ASP A 62 1.30 2.28 15.70
C ASP A 62 2.70 1.70 15.40
N LEU A 63 3.08 1.67 14.12
CA LEU A 63 4.43 1.25 13.73
C LEU A 63 5.48 2.32 14.06
N ASN A 64 6.50 1.95 14.83
CA ASN A 64 7.68 2.72 15.18
C ASN A 64 8.99 1.93 14.92
N GLY A 65 9.06 1.21 13.80
CA GLY A 65 10.26 0.47 13.39
C GLY A 65 10.31 -0.97 13.90
N GLU A 66 9.15 -1.59 14.05
CA GLU A 66 8.99 -2.97 14.47
C GLU A 66 9.51 -3.93 13.39
N VAL A 67 10.06 -5.04 13.87
CA VAL A 67 10.47 -6.16 13.02
C VAL A 67 9.29 -7.11 12.90
N LEU A 68 8.87 -7.37 11.66
CA LEU A 68 7.79 -8.33 11.35
C LEU A 68 8.32 -9.77 11.30
N PHE A 69 9.55 -9.96 10.81
CA PHE A 69 10.19 -11.27 10.76
C PHE A 69 11.67 -11.12 11.13
N TRP A 70 12.15 -12.03 11.97
CA TRP A 70 13.55 -12.14 12.34
C TRP A 70 13.95 -13.60 12.18
N GLU A 71 14.81 -13.88 11.20
CA GLU A 71 15.40 -15.20 11.03
C GLU A 71 16.91 -15.08 11.01
N CYS A 72 17.57 -16.03 11.67
CA CYS A 72 19.01 -16.18 11.60
C CYS A 72 19.31 -17.41 10.77
N ASP A 73 20.43 -17.40 10.04
CA ASP A 73 20.93 -18.62 9.40
C ASP A 73 20.01 -19.17 8.28
N ILE A 74 19.41 -18.26 7.50
CA ILE A 74 18.60 -18.57 6.31
C ILE A 74 19.43 -19.35 5.28
N LYS A 75 18.88 -20.44 4.76
CA LYS A 75 19.49 -21.32 3.75
C LYS A 75 18.56 -21.59 2.57
N PRO A 76 19.11 -22.05 1.43
CA PRO A 76 18.31 -22.61 0.35
C PRO A 76 17.29 -23.64 0.84
N GLY A 77 16.02 -23.44 0.50
CA GLY A 77 14.88 -24.25 0.93
C GLY A 77 14.15 -23.76 2.17
N ASP A 78 14.68 -22.79 2.90
CA ASP A 78 13.97 -22.16 4.02
C ASP A 78 12.84 -21.26 3.51
N TRP A 79 11.77 -21.21 4.30
CA TRP A 79 10.61 -20.37 4.04
C TRP A 79 9.98 -19.95 5.36
N GLY A 80 9.19 -18.89 5.32
CA GLY A 80 8.41 -18.43 6.44
C GLY A 80 7.19 -17.65 5.99
N GLU A 81 6.22 -17.54 6.89
CA GLU A 81 4.94 -16.91 6.65
C GLU A 81 4.57 -16.00 7.81
N ALA A 82 3.90 -14.90 7.49
CA ALA A 82 3.55 -13.82 8.38
C ALA A 82 2.18 -13.26 7.98
N THR A 83 1.31 -13.00 8.96
CA THR A 83 0.05 -12.30 8.73
C THR A 83 0.12 -10.91 9.34
N ILE A 84 -0.22 -9.89 8.55
CA ILE A 84 -0.22 -8.51 8.98
C ILE A 84 -1.64 -7.96 8.87
N SER A 85 -2.18 -7.45 9.97
CA SER A 85 -3.53 -6.86 10.00
C SER A 85 -3.43 -5.34 9.97
N TRP A 86 -4.17 -4.71 9.08
CA TRP A 86 -4.16 -3.27 8.83
C TRP A 86 -5.49 -2.68 9.26
N HIS A 87 -5.45 -1.86 10.29
CA HIS A 87 -6.62 -1.17 10.84
C HIS A 87 -6.60 0.28 10.38
N VAL A 88 -7.48 0.60 9.43
CA VAL A 88 -7.58 1.95 8.87
C VAL A 88 -8.68 2.70 9.58
N TYR A 89 -8.38 3.85 10.18
CA TYR A 89 -9.35 4.71 10.83
C TYR A 89 -9.40 6.11 10.20
N GLY A 90 -10.54 6.77 10.38
CA GLY A 90 -10.74 8.17 10.02
C GLY A 90 -11.15 8.40 8.57
N ASN A 91 -10.37 7.93 7.58
CA ASN A 91 -10.67 8.09 6.15
C ASN A 91 -10.22 6.88 5.33
N ASN A 92 -10.80 6.76 4.13
CA ASN A 92 -10.32 5.81 3.14
C ASN A 92 -8.85 6.10 2.80
N ALA A 93 -8.10 5.04 2.50
CA ALA A 93 -6.67 5.08 2.33
C ALA A 93 -6.19 4.19 1.19
N TRP A 94 -5.03 4.52 0.63
CA TRP A 94 -4.27 3.62 -0.22
C TRP A 94 -3.05 3.14 0.55
N GLY A 95 -2.84 1.82 0.55
CA GLY A 95 -1.73 1.19 1.26
C GLY A 95 -0.58 0.81 0.34
N ARG A 96 0.65 0.92 0.84
CA ARG A 96 1.83 0.37 0.19
C ARG A 96 2.77 -0.24 1.23
N LEU A 97 3.13 -1.50 1.05
CA LEU A 97 4.16 -2.17 1.84
C LEU A 97 5.54 -1.82 1.29
N ARG A 98 6.45 -1.34 2.14
CA ARG A 98 7.83 -1.02 1.77
C ARG A 98 8.80 -1.75 2.68
N PHE A 99 9.90 -2.20 2.10
CA PHE A 99 10.98 -2.87 2.79
C PHE A 99 12.13 -1.87 2.94
N ASP A 100 12.59 -1.67 4.16
CA ASP A 100 13.83 -0.94 4.46
C ASP A 100 14.89 -1.98 4.83
N VAL A 101 15.89 -2.15 3.97
CA VAL A 101 16.82 -3.27 4.03
C VAL A 101 18.24 -2.75 4.03
N VAL A 102 19.05 -3.31 4.90
CA VAL A 102 20.50 -3.13 4.88
C VAL A 102 21.13 -4.39 4.29
N ASN A 103 21.71 -4.24 3.10
CA ASN A 103 22.30 -5.34 2.36
C ASN A 103 23.80 -5.45 2.68
N TYR A 104 24.19 -6.42 3.51
CA TYR A 104 25.59 -6.65 3.91
C TYR A 104 26.08 -8.02 3.46
N GLU A 105 27.34 -8.07 3.05
CA GLU A 105 28.11 -9.29 2.92
C GLU A 105 28.88 -9.61 4.22
N ASN A 106 28.99 -10.90 4.55
CA ASN A 106 29.54 -11.44 5.80
C ASN A 106 30.85 -12.22 5.62
N ASN A 107 31.63 -11.89 4.57
CA ASN A 107 32.85 -12.57 4.17
C ASN A 107 32.63 -14.02 3.70
N CYS A 108 33.32 -14.40 2.62
CA CYS A 108 33.21 -15.73 2.05
C CYS A 108 33.95 -16.79 2.86
N THR A 109 33.39 -17.99 2.92
CA THR A 109 34.16 -19.21 3.20
C THR A 109 35.02 -19.60 1.98
N GLU A 110 35.98 -20.52 2.17
CA GLU A 110 36.82 -21.05 1.08
C GLU A 110 36.02 -21.46 -0.17
N PRO A 111 34.97 -22.31 -0.08
CA PRO A 111 34.20 -22.71 -1.26
C PRO A 111 33.43 -21.54 -1.91
N GLU A 112 32.97 -20.55 -1.14
CA GLU A 112 32.30 -19.36 -1.68
C GLU A 112 33.30 -18.48 -2.44
N SER A 113 34.52 -18.32 -1.92
CA SER A 113 35.57 -17.51 -2.56
C SER A 113 36.08 -18.05 -3.91
N GLU A 114 35.74 -19.30 -4.26
CA GLU A 114 36.06 -19.87 -5.58
C GLU A 114 35.14 -19.33 -6.69
N VAL A 115 33.95 -18.87 -6.33
CA VAL A 115 32.89 -18.46 -7.28
C VAL A 115 32.41 -17.04 -7.04
N ASP A 116 32.56 -16.52 -5.83
CA ASP A 116 32.21 -15.17 -5.42
C ASP A 116 33.48 -14.32 -5.19
N THR A 117 33.47 -13.13 -5.77
CA THR A 117 34.58 -12.16 -5.65
C THR A 117 34.26 -11.01 -4.69
N THR A 118 32.99 -10.88 -4.28
CA THR A 118 32.50 -9.92 -3.29
C THR A 118 32.50 -10.58 -1.92
N CYS A 119 33.59 -10.39 -1.17
CA CYS A 119 33.79 -11.00 0.15
C CYS A 119 34.04 -9.95 1.23
N GLY A 120 33.36 -8.79 1.17
CA GLY A 120 33.54 -7.71 2.14
C GLY A 120 33.07 -8.08 3.56
N SER A 121 33.62 -7.39 4.58
CA SER A 121 33.19 -7.56 5.98
C SER A 121 33.24 -6.23 6.77
N PRO A 122 32.10 -5.55 6.98
CA PRO A 122 30.84 -5.76 6.26
C PRO A 122 30.97 -5.26 4.81
N GLY A 123 30.66 -6.11 3.83
CA GLY A 123 30.58 -5.68 2.43
C GLY A 123 29.28 -4.93 2.20
N THR A 124 29.30 -3.60 2.36
CA THR A 124 28.08 -2.78 2.28
C THR A 124 27.58 -2.67 0.85
N GLY A 125 26.36 -3.14 0.60
CA GLY A 125 25.77 -3.22 -0.72
C GLY A 125 26.32 -4.37 -1.57
N GLU A 126 27.10 -5.27 -0.97
CA GLU A 126 27.72 -6.41 -1.64
C GLU A 126 27.01 -7.75 -1.34
N GLY A 127 25.94 -7.74 -0.52
CA GLY A 127 25.19 -8.98 -0.23
C GLY A 127 24.27 -9.38 -1.38
N GLU A 128 24.09 -10.68 -1.60
CA GLU A 128 23.24 -11.18 -2.69
C GLU A 128 21.90 -11.78 -2.22
N LEU A 129 21.68 -11.92 -0.90
CA LEU A 129 20.50 -12.60 -0.37
C LEU A 129 19.17 -11.99 -0.86
N ILE A 130 19.13 -10.67 -1.05
CA ILE A 130 17.91 -9.98 -1.49
C ILE A 130 17.46 -10.35 -2.91
N ASP A 131 18.37 -10.83 -3.76
CA ASP A 131 18.07 -11.26 -5.12
C ASP A 131 17.46 -12.66 -5.16
N TYR A 132 17.75 -13.48 -4.15
CA TYR A 132 17.25 -14.85 -4.03
C TYR A 132 16.12 -15.00 -3.02
N LEU A 133 15.89 -14.01 -2.16
CA LEU A 133 14.77 -14.01 -1.22
C LEU A 133 13.48 -13.62 -1.95
N LEU A 134 12.63 -14.61 -2.21
CA LEU A 134 11.39 -14.43 -2.96
C LEU A 134 10.22 -14.21 -2.01
N PHE A 135 9.40 -13.20 -2.30
CA PHE A 135 8.18 -12.90 -1.57
C PHE A 135 6.93 -13.20 -2.41
N THR A 136 5.92 -13.72 -1.73
CA THR A 136 4.55 -13.83 -2.21
C THR A 136 3.65 -13.12 -1.20
N VAL A 137 2.83 -12.19 -1.67
CA VAL A 137 1.94 -11.38 -0.81
C VAL A 137 0.55 -11.41 -1.40
N TRP A 138 -0.47 -11.66 -0.57
CA TRP A 138 -1.87 -11.71 -0.97
C TRP A 138 -2.77 -10.99 0.04
N MET A 139 -3.94 -10.57 -0.43
CA MET A 139 -5.02 -10.15 0.46
C MET A 139 -5.64 -11.40 1.06
N ASP A 140 -5.48 -11.58 2.36
CA ASP A 140 -5.98 -12.73 3.11
C ASP A 140 -7.38 -12.45 3.66
N GLU A 141 -8.29 -12.04 2.77
CA GLU A 141 -9.67 -11.73 3.12
C GLU A 141 -10.52 -12.98 2.88
N GLY A 142 -11.25 -13.45 3.89
CA GLY A 142 -11.93 -14.74 3.83
C GLY A 142 -13.13 -14.86 4.74
N SER A 143 -13.44 -16.05 5.23
CA SER A 143 -14.53 -16.26 6.21
C SER A 143 -14.17 -17.36 7.19
N TYR A 144 -12.97 -17.27 7.75
CA TYR A 144 -12.44 -18.21 8.72
C TYR A 144 -12.32 -17.53 10.09
N GLU A 145 -13.33 -17.75 10.93
CA GLU A 145 -13.46 -17.06 12.23
C GLU A 145 -12.34 -17.46 13.22
N GLY A 146 -11.57 -16.49 13.72
CA GLY A 146 -10.87 -16.58 14.99
C GLY A 146 -9.42 -17.07 14.95
N TRP A 147 -8.71 -16.87 13.84
CA TRP A 147 -7.29 -17.25 13.74
C TRP A 147 -6.36 -16.31 14.53
N GLN A 148 -6.51 -15.00 14.37
CA GLN A 148 -5.65 -13.98 14.96
C GLN A 148 -6.09 -13.56 16.38
N CYS A 149 -7.30 -13.94 16.80
CA CYS A 149 -7.76 -13.69 18.18
C CYS A 149 -7.31 -14.79 19.18
N THR A 150 -6.29 -15.59 18.86
CA THR A 150 -5.79 -16.69 19.70
C THR A 150 -4.81 -16.26 20.82
N GLY A 151 -4.34 -15.01 20.80
CA GLY A 151 -3.33 -14.44 21.70
C GLY A 151 -3.76 -14.03 23.13
N GLY A 152 -4.79 -14.65 23.73
CA GLY A 152 -5.09 -14.53 25.17
C GLY A 152 -5.74 -13.23 25.68
N GLU A 153 -6.70 -13.40 26.61
CA GLU A 153 -7.53 -12.42 27.36
C GLU A 153 -7.78 -11.02 26.74
N GLY A 154 -8.93 -10.90 26.06
CA GLY A 154 -9.48 -9.63 25.56
C GLY A 154 -9.30 -9.40 24.05
N SER A 155 -8.85 -10.42 23.34
CA SER A 155 -8.48 -10.43 21.92
C SER A 155 -9.66 -10.14 21.00
N CYS A 156 -9.59 -8.99 20.32
CA CYS A 156 -10.35 -8.51 19.16
C CYS A 156 -11.87 -8.80 19.05
N GLU A 157 -12.63 -7.83 18.50
CA GLU A 157 -13.93 -8.20 17.93
C GLU A 157 -13.66 -9.16 16.77
N ALA A 158 -14.18 -10.39 16.84
CA ALA A 158 -14.01 -11.38 15.78
C ALA A 158 -14.51 -10.79 14.45
N ASP A 159 -13.59 -10.62 13.49
CA ASP A 159 -13.96 -10.27 12.14
C ASP A 159 -14.44 -11.53 11.43
N ARG A 160 -15.62 -11.44 10.81
CA ARG A 160 -16.17 -12.56 10.05
C ARG A 160 -15.52 -12.69 8.68
N GLU A 161 -14.78 -11.67 8.25
CA GLU A 161 -14.08 -11.62 6.98
C GLU A 161 -12.57 -11.93 7.13
N GLU A 162 -12.15 -12.36 8.31
CA GLU A 162 -10.79 -12.85 8.59
C GLU A 162 -10.47 -14.07 7.69
N GLY A 163 -9.38 -13.99 6.93
CA GLY A 163 -8.87 -15.09 6.11
C GLY A 163 -8.42 -16.29 6.92
N ASP A 164 -8.00 -17.35 6.22
CA ASP A 164 -7.42 -18.53 6.86
C ASP A 164 -5.88 -18.48 6.96
N ASN A 165 -5.28 -17.38 6.48
CA ASN A 165 -3.84 -17.20 6.37
C ASN A 165 -3.16 -18.34 5.61
N ILE A 166 -3.80 -18.84 4.55
CA ILE A 166 -3.24 -19.85 3.68
C ILE A 166 -3.50 -19.44 2.24
N LEU A 167 -2.44 -19.29 1.44
CA LEU A 167 -2.59 -19.13 -0.01
C LEU A 167 -3.02 -20.47 -0.63
N ASN A 168 -4.33 -20.74 -0.61
CA ASN A 168 -4.92 -22.02 -1.00
C ASN A 168 -5.53 -22.01 -2.42
N GLY A 169 -5.34 -20.90 -3.15
CA GLY A 169 -5.83 -20.67 -4.50
C GLY A 169 -7.24 -20.09 -4.57
N ILE A 170 -7.82 -19.72 -3.43
CA ILE A 170 -9.00 -18.85 -3.35
C ILE A 170 -8.58 -17.39 -3.49
N GLU A 171 -7.43 -17.03 -2.95
CA GLU A 171 -6.83 -15.70 -2.98
C GLU A 171 -5.95 -15.53 -4.22
N GLU A 172 -5.97 -14.33 -4.80
CA GLU A 172 -5.06 -13.95 -5.87
C GLU A 172 -3.88 -13.17 -5.28
N PRO A 173 -2.63 -13.60 -5.49
CA PRO A 173 -1.48 -12.90 -4.96
C PRO A 173 -1.29 -11.54 -5.65
N ILE A 174 -1.03 -10.51 -4.85
CA ILE A 174 -0.64 -9.17 -5.31
C ILE A 174 0.72 -9.25 -6.00
N VAL A 175 1.64 -9.98 -5.39
CA VAL A 175 2.93 -10.39 -5.97
C VAL A 175 3.16 -11.86 -5.66
N ALA A 176 3.75 -12.60 -6.60
CA ALA A 176 4.03 -14.01 -6.43
C ALA A 176 5.48 -14.31 -6.82
N ASN A 177 6.23 -14.91 -5.89
CA ASN A 177 7.62 -15.34 -6.08
C ASN A 177 8.52 -14.25 -6.66
N LYS A 178 8.37 -13.02 -6.18
CA LYS A 178 9.13 -11.86 -6.65
C LYS A 178 10.32 -11.63 -5.73
N SER A 179 11.50 -11.38 -6.29
CA SER A 179 12.70 -11.10 -5.48
C SER A 179 12.50 -9.83 -4.65
N LEU A 180 13.15 -9.78 -3.49
CA LEU A 180 13.11 -8.60 -2.62
C LEU A 180 13.77 -7.39 -3.31
N SER A 181 14.82 -7.60 -4.10
CA SER A 181 15.43 -6.54 -4.91
C SER A 181 14.45 -5.94 -5.93
N ASP A 182 13.74 -6.77 -6.70
CA ASP A 182 12.73 -6.27 -7.66
C ASP A 182 11.56 -5.56 -6.94
N ILE A 183 11.19 -5.98 -5.72
CA ILE A 183 10.16 -5.31 -4.93
C ILE A 183 10.63 -3.92 -4.48
N ILE A 184 11.88 -3.80 -4.05
CA ILE A 184 12.48 -2.53 -3.64
C ILE A 184 12.59 -1.57 -4.83
N ASP A 185 13.02 -2.07 -6.00
CA ASP A 185 13.16 -1.28 -7.22
C ASP A 185 11.82 -0.74 -7.74
N ASP A 186 10.73 -1.49 -7.57
CA ASP A 186 9.37 -1.03 -7.86
C ASP A 186 8.81 -0.05 -6.82
N GLY A 187 9.57 0.20 -5.74
CA GLY A 187 9.22 1.13 -4.68
C GLY A 187 8.22 0.57 -3.67
N GLY A 188 8.10 -0.76 -3.57
CA GLY A 188 7.23 -1.50 -2.67
C GLY A 188 6.07 -2.23 -3.36
N ILE A 189 5.18 -2.80 -2.56
CA ILE A 189 3.98 -3.51 -3.00
C ILE A 189 2.77 -2.62 -2.73
N GLU A 190 2.10 -2.17 -3.79
CA GLU A 190 0.85 -1.43 -3.69
C GLU A 190 -0.32 -2.37 -3.44
N LEU A 191 -1.19 -2.02 -2.50
CA LEU A 191 -2.41 -2.80 -2.28
C LEU A 191 -3.39 -2.60 -3.44
N PRO A 192 -4.08 -3.66 -3.90
CA PRO A 192 -4.89 -3.62 -5.10
C PRO A 192 -6.23 -2.89 -4.91
N VAL A 193 -6.58 -2.52 -3.68
CA VAL A 193 -7.86 -1.94 -3.30
C VAL A 193 -7.70 -0.68 -2.46
N GLU A 194 -8.68 0.22 -2.55
CA GLU A 194 -8.81 1.34 -1.60
C GLU A 194 -9.30 0.79 -0.26
N LEU A 195 -8.49 0.98 0.78
CA LEU A 195 -8.83 0.60 2.15
C LEU A 195 -9.92 1.52 2.68
N GLN A 196 -11.02 0.95 3.13
CA GLN A 196 -12.15 1.70 3.67
C GLN A 196 -11.89 2.08 5.13
N ALA A 197 -12.40 3.25 5.52
CA ALA A 197 -12.29 3.70 6.90
C ALA A 197 -13.06 2.77 7.86
N SER A 198 -12.48 2.52 9.03
CA SER A 198 -13.01 1.65 10.09
C SER A 198 -13.14 0.18 9.67
N THR A 199 -12.26 -0.26 8.77
CA THR A 199 -12.17 -1.64 8.30
C THR A 199 -10.77 -2.19 8.59
N THR A 200 -10.73 -3.47 8.96
CA THR A 200 -9.50 -4.23 9.11
C THR A 200 -9.24 -4.98 7.80
N TYR A 201 -7.99 -5.00 7.36
CA TYR A 201 -7.55 -5.76 6.20
C TYR A 201 -6.43 -6.70 6.58
N TYR A 202 -6.43 -7.89 6.01
CA TYR A 202 -5.51 -8.97 6.32
C TYR A 202 -4.58 -9.19 5.13
N LEU A 203 -3.29 -9.20 5.42
CA LEU A 203 -2.25 -9.39 4.42
C LEU A 203 -1.42 -10.61 4.79
N GLY A 204 -1.49 -11.64 3.95
CA GLY A 204 -0.59 -12.78 4.03
C GLY A 204 0.72 -12.46 3.33
N VAL A 205 1.84 -12.79 3.99
CA VAL A 205 3.20 -12.59 3.48
C VAL A 205 3.97 -13.89 3.65
N GLU A 206 4.35 -14.50 2.53
CA GLU A 206 5.27 -15.63 2.50
C GLU A 206 6.62 -15.15 1.94
N TRP A 207 7.72 -15.59 2.55
CA TRP A 207 9.06 -15.51 1.99
C TRP A 207 9.65 -16.90 1.84
N ARG A 208 10.50 -17.09 0.84
CA ARG A 208 11.26 -18.33 0.64
C ARG A 208 12.57 -18.10 -0.08
N VAL A 209 13.52 -19.00 0.17
CA VAL A 209 14.77 -19.10 -0.60
C VAL A 209 14.71 -20.36 -1.47
N PRO A 210 14.85 -20.25 -2.80
CA PRO A 210 14.88 -21.41 -3.70
C PRO A 210 15.94 -22.44 -3.30
N THR A 211 15.70 -23.71 -3.63
CA THR A 211 16.65 -24.82 -3.37
C THR A 211 17.69 -25.01 -4.47
N ASP A 212 17.51 -24.35 -5.62
CA ASP A 212 18.15 -24.67 -6.89
C ASP A 212 19.04 -23.53 -7.39
#